data_AF-A0A7W9QAC9-F1
#
_entry.id   AF-A0A7W9QAC9-F1
#
_cell.length_a   1.000
_cell.length_b   1.000
_cell.length_c   1.000
_cell.angle_alpha   90.00
_cell.angle_beta   90.00
_cell.angle_gamma   90.00
#
_symmetry.space_group_name_H-M   'P 1'
#
loop_
_entity.id
_entity.type
_entity.pdbx_description
1 polymer ?
#
loop_
_entity_poly.entity_id
_entity_poly.type
_entity_poly.pdbx_seq_one_letter_code
_entity_poly.pdbx_strand_id
1 'polypeptide(L)'
;MTHPRRATTEAALRRGIERGDIRADADIDLLLDLLAASTYHRVLFGHRPVTDQLAHDVVMTVLDGAATPRWRDHYRQQHHA
;
A
#
# COMPACT_ATOMS: atom_id res chain seq x y z
N MET A 1 4.85 20.85 2.43
CA MET A 1 5.36 20.03 3.55
C MET A 1 5.29 18.57 3.15
N THR A 2 6.42 17.93 2.88
CA THR A 2 6.48 16.48 2.68
C THR A 2 6.26 15.81 4.03
N HIS A 3 5.11 15.17 4.23
CA HIS A 3 4.88 14.36 5.43
C HIS A 3 5.88 13.19 5.37
N PRO A 4 6.77 12.99 6.38
CA PRO A 4 7.82 11.96 6.32
C PRO A 4 7.28 10.58 5.96
N ARG A 5 6.08 10.24 6.45
CA ARG A 5 5.35 9.02 6.12
C ARG A 5 4.99 8.90 4.64
N ARG A 6 4.54 9.98 3.99
CA ARG A 6 4.21 9.98 2.56
C ARG A 6 5.47 9.70 1.72
N ALA A 7 6.57 10.40 2.01
CA ALA A 7 7.82 10.24 1.27
C ALA A 7 8.40 8.82 1.41
N THR A 8 8.36 8.22 2.60
CA THR A 8 8.81 6.83 2.80
C THR A 8 7.95 5.83 2.03
N THR A 9 6.62 5.98 2.06
CA THR A 9 5.71 5.10 1.33
C THR A 9 5.88 5.26 -0.18
N GLU A 10 6.03 6.49 -0.67
CA GLU A 10 6.28 6.78 -2.08
C GLU A 10 7.55 6.08 -2.57
N ALA A 11 8.66 6.24 -1.83
CA ALA A 11 9.91 5.58 -2.16
C ALA A 11 9.78 4.05 -2.17
N ALA A 12 8.96 3.47 -1.28
CA ALA A 12 8.70 2.03 -1.28
C ALA A 12 7.92 1.58 -2.52
N LEU A 13 6.90 2.33 -2.94
CA LEU A 13 6.13 2.05 -4.16
C LEU A 13 7.01 2.16 -5.40
N ARG A 14 7.86 3.19 -5.50
CA ARG A 14 8.81 3.36 -6.61
C ARG A 14 9.78 2.19 -6.72
N ARG A 15 10.36 1.75 -5.60
CA ARG A 15 11.18 0.52 -5.58
C ARG A 15 10.39 -0.72 -6.01
N GLY A 16 9.08 -0.78 -5.70
CA GLY A 16 8.20 -1.84 -6.17
C GLY A 16 8.05 -1.86 -7.68
N ILE A 17 7.93 -0.68 -8.31
CA ILE A 17 7.93 -0.54 -9.77
C ILE A 17 9.28 -0.99 -10.36
N GLU A 18 10.39 -0.52 -9.80
CA GLU A 18 11.75 -0.88 -10.26
C GLU A 18 12.00 -2.40 -10.23
N ARG A 19 11.46 -3.11 -9.24
CA ARG A 19 11.56 -4.58 -9.13
C ARG A 19 10.56 -5.36 -10.00
N GLY A 20 9.62 -4.65 -10.64
CA GLY A 20 8.51 -5.25 -11.38
C GLY A 20 7.43 -5.88 -10.50
N ASP A 21 7.39 -5.54 -9.20
CA ASP A 21 6.34 -5.98 -8.27
C ASP A 21 5.05 -5.16 -8.47
N ILE A 22 5.17 -3.90 -8.87
CA ILE A 22 4.06 -2.98 -9.15
C ILE A 22 4.08 -2.62 -10.64
N ARG A 23 2.89 -2.43 -11.24
CA ARG A 23 2.78 -2.03 -12.65
C ARG A 23 3.51 -0.71 -12.91
N ALA A 24 4.20 -0.61 -14.04
CA ALA A 24 5.01 0.57 -14.38
C ALA A 24 4.18 1.84 -14.67
N ASP A 25 2.91 1.67 -15.03
CA ASP A 25 1.94 2.73 -15.30
C ASP A 25 1.07 3.08 -14.07
N ALA A 26 1.40 2.53 -12.89
CA ALA A 26 0.64 2.79 -11.68
C ALA A 26 0.73 4.27 -11.26
N ASP A 27 -0.42 4.88 -11.03
CA ASP A 27 -0.52 6.23 -10.48
C ASP A 27 -0.13 6.22 -8.99
N ILE A 28 1.10 6.64 -8.70
CA ILE A 28 1.66 6.63 -7.34
C ILE A 28 0.88 7.54 -6.39
N ASP A 29 0.40 8.69 -6.86
CA ASP A 29 -0.32 9.62 -5.99
C ASP A 29 -1.68 9.03 -5.58
N LEU A 30 -2.38 8.40 -6.53
CA LEU A 30 -3.61 7.67 -6.25
C LEU A 30 -3.37 6.51 -5.26
N LEU A 31 -2.30 5.73 -5.44
CA LEU A 31 -1.98 4.63 -4.52
C LEU A 31 -1.73 5.15 -3.10
N LEU A 32 -1.00 6.25 -2.96
CA LEU A 32 -0.75 6.86 -1.65
C LEU A 32 -2.03 7.35 -0.99
N ASP A 33 -2.95 7.91 -1.77
CA ASP A 33 -4.22 8.42 -1.27
C ASP A 33 -5.13 7.26 -0.82
N LEU A 34 -5.20 6.17 -1.60
CA LEU A 34 -5.94 4.96 -1.24
C LEU A 34 -5.40 4.31 0.04
N LEU A 35 -4.07 4.25 0.20
CA LEU A 35 -3.43 3.70 1.39
C LEU A 35 -3.74 4.52 2.66
N ALA A 36 -3.92 5.83 2.53
CA ALA A 36 -4.17 6.72 3.68
C ALA A 36 -5.66 6.94 3.98
N ALA A 37 -6.53 6.84 2.97
CA ALA A 37 -7.95 7.19 3.05
C ALA A 37 -8.69 6.46 4.18
N SER A 38 -8.46 5.16 4.35
CA SER A 38 -9.12 4.34 5.37
C SER A 38 -8.76 4.79 6.79
N THR A 39 -7.50 5.19 7.01
CA THR A 39 -7.00 5.70 8.29
C THR A 39 -7.58 7.07 8.56
N TYR A 40 -7.53 8.00 7.58
CA TYR A 40 -8.14 9.32 7.72
C TYR A 40 -9.64 9.24 8.00
N HIS A 41 -10.36 8.41 7.25
CA HIS A 41 -11.80 8.21 7.45
C HIS A 41 -12.12 7.74 8.88
N ARG A 42 -11.36 6.77 9.40
CA ARG A 42 -11.58 6.26 10.77
C ARG A 42 -11.24 7.27 11.85
N VAL A 43 -10.17 8.05 11.68
CA VAL A 43 -9.75 9.08 12.64
C VAL A 43 -10.71 10.26 12.65
N LEU A 44 -11.13 10.74 11.48
CA LEU A 44 -11.97 11.94 11.36
C LEU A 44 -13.42 11.68 11.76
N PHE A 45 -13.97 10.52 11.38
CA PHE A 45 -15.39 10.22 11.59
C PHE A 45 -15.64 9.25 12.75
N GLY A 46 -14.60 8.79 13.45
CA GLY A 46 -14.73 7.89 14.60
C GLY A 46 -15.38 6.53 14.28
N HIS A 47 -15.35 6.10 13.01
CA HIS A 47 -16.13 4.94 12.55
C HIS A 47 -15.70 3.62 13.23
N ARG A 48 -14.38 3.37 13.33
CA ARG A 48 -13.77 2.18 13.96
C ARG A 48 -12.32 2.46 14.39
N PRO A 49 -11.72 1.67 15.29
CA PRO A 49 -10.31 1.79 15.65
C PRO A 49 -9.36 1.66 14.46
N VAL A 50 -8.23 2.34 14.53
CA VAL A 50 -7.08 2.11 13.64
C VAL A 50 -6.23 1.00 14.26
N THR A 51 -5.99 -0.07 13.49
CA THR A 51 -5.30 -1.29 13.97
C THR A 51 -4.24 -1.72 12.96
N ASP A 52 -3.30 -2.56 13.39
CA ASP A 52 -2.32 -3.15 12.47
C ASP A 52 -2.99 -4.01 11.39
N GLN A 53 -4.06 -4.72 11.76
CA GLN A 53 -4.86 -5.48 10.80
C GLN A 53 -5.46 -4.58 9.71
N LEU A 54 -5.93 -3.37 10.07
CA LEU A 54 -6.42 -2.43 9.08
C LEU A 54 -5.32 -2.05 8.07
N ALA A 55 -4.11 -1.76 8.57
CA ALA A 55 -3.00 -1.41 7.69
C ALA A 55 -2.67 -2.56 6.73
N HIS A 56 -2.64 -3.80 7.24
CA HIS A 56 -2.44 -4.99 6.42
C HIS A 56 -3.52 -5.14 5.34
N ASP A 57 -4.80 -5.13 5.73
CA ASP A 57 -5.93 -5.35 4.81
C ASP A 57 -5.97 -4.29 3.70
N VAL A 58 -5.68 -3.03 4.06
CA VAL A 58 -5.65 -1.91 3.09
C VAL A 58 -4.50 -2.08 2.11
N VAL A 59 -3.31 -2.44 2.58
CA VAL A 59 -2.16 -2.70 1.70
C VAL A 59 -2.46 -3.85 0.75
N MET A 60 -3.01 -4.97 1.25
CA MET A 60 -3.37 -6.12 0.41
C MET A 60 -4.42 -5.75 -0.63
N THR A 61 -5.48 -5.03 -0.23
CA THR A 61 -6.53 -4.57 -1.15
C THR A 61 -5.99 -3.68 -2.25
N VAL A 62 -5.11 -2.74 -1.92
CA VAL A 62 -4.50 -1.83 -2.90
C VAL A 62 -3.55 -2.60 -3.83
N LEU A 63 -2.73 -3.49 -3.29
CA LEU A 63 -1.77 -4.26 -4.07
C LEU A 63 -2.44 -5.32 -4.95
N ASP A 64 -3.57 -5.90 -4.55
CA ASP A 64 -4.33 -6.79 -5.43
C ASP A 64 -4.79 -6.11 -6.74
N GLY A 65 -5.01 -4.79 -6.71
CA GLY A 65 -5.34 -3.99 -7.89
C GLY A 65 -4.13 -3.38 -8.62
N ALA A 66 -3.00 -3.19 -7.94
CA ALA A 66 -1.85 -2.46 -8.48
C ALA A 66 -0.63 -3.33 -8.80
N ALA A 67 -0.51 -4.48 -8.16
CA ALA A 67 0.65 -5.35 -8.25
C ALA A 67 0.61 -6.27 -9.46
N THR A 68 1.78 -6.76 -9.86
CA THR A 68 1.96 -7.74 -10.93
C THR A 68 1.83 -9.17 -10.37
N PRO A 69 1.70 -10.20 -11.22
CA PRO A 69 1.75 -11.60 -10.76
C PRO A 69 3.03 -11.94 -9.96
N ARG A 70 4.16 -11.32 -10.30
CA ARG A 70 5.46 -11.52 -9.65
C ARG A 70 5.42 -11.16 -8.16
N TRP A 71 4.75 -10.06 -7.81
CA TRP A 71 4.59 -9.67 -6.40
C TRP A 71 3.86 -10.75 -5.60
N ARG A 72 2.81 -11.37 -6.16
CA ARG A 72 2.07 -12.45 -5.49
C ARG A 72 2.94 -13.68 -5.25
N ASP A 73 3.82 -14.02 -6.19
CA ASP A 73 4.76 -15.13 -6.03
C ASP A 73 5.78 -14.85 -4.93
N HIS A 74 6.35 -13.64 -4.89
CA HIS A 74 7.25 -13.21 -3.81
C HIS A 74 6.56 -13.20 -2.44
N TYR A 75 5.34 -12.64 -2.36
CA TYR A 75 4.56 -12.60 -1.13
C TYR A 75 4.26 -14.01 -0.62
N ARG A 76 3.81 -14.92 -1.50
CA ARG A 76 3.57 -16.32 -1.13
C ARG A 76 4.84 -17.02 -0.61
N GLN A 77 6.00 -16.78 -1.22
CA GLN A 77 7.27 -17.37 -0.76
C GLN A 77 7.72 -16.85 0.61
N GLN A 78 7.46 -15.58 0.94
CA GLN A 78 7.86 -14.96 2.20
C GLN A 78 6.92 -15.29 3.37
N HIS A 79 5.67 -15.62 3.08
CA HIS A 79 4.62 -15.86 4.09
C HIS A 79 4.16 -17.33 4.18
N HIS A 80 4.75 -18.24 3.40
CA HIS A 80 4.70 -19.68 3.66
C HIS A 80 5.90 -20.08 4.52
N ALA A 81 5.70 -20.04 5.84
CA ALA A 81 6.50 -20.73 6.85
C ALA A 81 5.55 -21.34 7.88
#